data_AF-A9B8C6-F1
#
_entry.id   AF-A9B8C6-F1
#
_cell.length_a   1.000
_cell.length_b   1.000
_cell.length_c   1.000
_cell.angle_alpha   90.00
_cell.angle_beta   90.00
_cell.angle_gamma   90.00
#
_symmetry.space_group_name_H-M   'P 1'
#
loop_
_entity.id
_entity.type
_entity.pdbx_description
1 polymer ?
#
loop_
_entity_poly.entity_id
_entity_poly.type
_entity_poly.pdbx_seq_one_letter_code
_entity_poly.pdbx_strand_id
1 'polypeptide(L)'
;MLLVFGAGICTLGIEMTASRLLAPYFGTSQLIWANVIGLTLLYLTIGYTLGGRWADRRPELGLLCTIILVGAITAAVIPWISRPILKWSLEAFATRSAGSFIGSLLGVLALFSVPITLLGMVSPFAVRLAIRDAADAGKAAGNLSAISTLGSILGTFLPVLFLIPTVGTNMTIYIFAMGLLVLILPGFWLERRKLLPVALVALIVVVALAFWPQSEPIKVADCRGCSLITEDDSAYNYIQIVERGSDANKMIGLVLNEGQAIHSIYYPKFEQTNNASDLLTNGPWDFYNIAPYFYPNRSMESVNSMAMVGSAAGSVPKQFLAIYGKDSVIDGIEIDPRIVELGREYFAMHDVQYYQARGETPQFPNFNTYVADGRIFFAGNDNKYDIIGMDAYKQPYIPFHLTTREFFETVRDHLAPNGVAVVNAGKPNTAAGGDYRLVNVLASTMSSVFAHVYMIDVPNNFNTMLIGIPGDVGDGVANFEANLATIQDPTLRYVMEQALASNSSKKPIRRWDGVGENRVFTDDLAPVESVIDRIILGQVDEGQ
;
A
#
# COMPACT_ATOMS: atom_id res chain seq x y z
N MET A 1 36.24 14.22 2.24
CA MET A 1 35.26 14.26 3.34
C MET A 1 33.87 14.62 2.83
N LEU A 2 33.59 15.86 2.41
CA LEU A 2 32.26 16.26 1.90
C LEU A 2 31.75 15.38 0.74
N LEU A 3 32.61 15.06 -0.23
CA LEU A 3 32.26 14.16 -1.34
C LEU A 3 31.84 12.76 -0.86
N VAL A 4 32.51 12.23 0.18
CA VAL A 4 32.21 10.91 0.74
C VAL A 4 30.91 10.94 1.53
N PHE A 5 30.70 12.00 2.31
CA PHE A 5 29.44 12.21 3.04
C PHE A 5 28.24 12.34 2.09
N GLY A 6 28.34 13.20 1.08
CA GLY A 6 27.28 13.41 0.10
C GLY A 6 27.03 12.21 -0.80
N ALA A 7 28.08 11.49 -1.21
CA ALA A 7 27.92 10.23 -1.92
C ALA A 7 27.21 9.19 -1.03
N GLY A 8 27.58 9.08 0.25
CA GLY A 8 26.89 8.20 1.21
C GLY A 8 25.40 8.50 1.33
N ILE A 9 25.02 9.78 1.44
CA ILE A 9 23.60 10.23 1.42
C ILE A 9 22.92 9.77 0.14
N CYS A 10 23.50 10.08 -1.02
CA CYS A 10 22.84 9.84 -2.31
C CYS A 10 22.78 8.35 -2.67
N THR A 11 23.75 7.53 -2.26
CA THR A 11 23.74 6.08 -2.49
C THR A 11 22.52 5.43 -1.85
N LEU A 12 22.37 5.56 -0.52
CA LEU A 12 21.21 4.96 0.16
C LEU A 12 19.93 5.76 -0.11
N GLY A 13 20.05 7.05 -0.39
CA GLY A 13 18.92 7.88 -0.81
C GLY A 13 18.27 7.38 -2.10
N ILE A 14 19.09 7.11 -3.12
CA ILE A 14 18.64 6.57 -4.40
C ILE A 14 18.07 5.15 -4.22
N GLU A 15 18.69 4.31 -3.38
CA GLU A 15 18.17 2.98 -3.04
C GLU A 15 16.75 3.06 -2.46
N MET A 16 16.51 3.95 -1.48
CA MET A 16 15.18 4.13 -0.87
C MET A 16 14.15 4.67 -1.86
N THR A 17 14.56 5.48 -2.84
CA THR A 17 13.66 5.91 -3.92
C THR A 17 13.35 4.79 -4.92
N ALA A 18 14.24 3.80 -5.08
CA ALA A 18 14.04 2.71 -6.02
C ALA A 18 12.85 1.82 -5.63
N SER A 19 12.74 1.47 -4.35
CA SER A 19 11.59 0.68 -3.86
C SER A 19 10.27 1.44 -4.01
N ARG A 20 10.27 2.76 -3.83
CA ARG A 20 9.10 3.61 -4.03
C ARG A 20 8.74 3.81 -5.49
N LEU A 21 9.73 3.89 -6.38
CA LEU A 21 9.50 3.98 -7.82
C LEU A 21 8.89 2.68 -8.37
N LEU A 22 9.26 1.53 -7.80
CA LEU A 22 8.73 0.22 -8.17
C LEU A 22 7.35 -0.05 -7.57
N ALA A 23 7.04 0.55 -6.42
CA ALA A 23 5.84 0.26 -5.63
C ALA A 23 4.54 0.30 -6.45
N PRO A 24 4.24 1.34 -7.27
CA PRO A 24 3.00 1.37 -8.02
C PRO A 24 2.85 0.18 -8.97
N TYR A 25 3.94 -0.33 -9.54
CA TYR A 25 3.88 -1.32 -10.62
C TYR A 25 4.00 -2.76 -10.15
N PHE A 26 4.74 -2.98 -9.07
CA PHE A 26 5.13 -4.33 -8.63
C PHE A 26 4.61 -4.68 -7.23
N GLY A 27 4.16 -3.74 -6.42
CA GLY A 27 3.91 -3.99 -5.00
C GLY A 27 5.00 -3.48 -4.09
N THR A 28 4.69 -3.56 -2.80
CA THR A 28 5.64 -3.30 -1.71
C THR A 28 6.03 -4.60 -0.98
N SER A 29 6.05 -5.73 -1.70
CA SER A 29 6.31 -7.06 -1.14
C SER A 29 7.71 -7.19 -0.55
N GLN A 30 7.86 -8.13 0.39
CA GLN A 30 9.15 -8.45 1.00
C GLN A 30 10.17 -8.91 -0.06
N LEU A 31 9.70 -9.60 -1.12
CA LEU A 31 10.53 -10.02 -2.24
C LEU A 31 11.12 -8.85 -3.02
N ILE A 32 10.36 -7.78 -3.25
CA ILE A 32 10.85 -6.58 -3.96
C ILE A 32 11.91 -5.89 -3.12
N TRP A 33 11.67 -5.73 -1.81
CA TRP A 33 12.67 -5.17 -0.90
C TRP A 33 13.96 -5.99 -0.86
N ALA A 34 13.85 -7.33 -0.76
CA ALA A 34 14.99 -8.22 -0.79
C ALA A 34 15.81 -8.06 -2.09
N ASN A 35 15.13 -7.93 -3.24
CA ASN A 35 15.79 -7.70 -4.53
C ASN A 35 16.48 -6.33 -4.61
N VAL A 36 15.81 -5.25 -4.16
CA VAL A 36 16.38 -3.89 -4.17
C VAL A 36 17.65 -3.83 -3.30
N ILE A 37 17.58 -4.33 -2.06
CA ILE A 37 18.72 -4.33 -1.13
C ILE A 37 19.82 -5.26 -1.65
N GLY A 38 19.48 -6.49 -2.02
CA GLY A 38 20.43 -7.50 -2.48
C GLY A 38 21.21 -7.04 -3.71
N LEU A 39 20.52 -6.45 -4.70
CA LEU A 39 21.18 -5.91 -5.89
C LEU A 39 21.95 -4.63 -5.59
N THR A 40 21.46 -3.76 -4.71
CA THR A 40 22.21 -2.56 -4.30
C THR A 40 23.54 -2.93 -3.65
N LEU A 41 23.55 -3.92 -2.75
CA LEU A 41 24.78 -4.45 -2.16
C LEU A 41 25.71 -5.08 -3.21
N LEU A 42 25.16 -5.76 -4.22
CA LEU A 42 25.95 -6.27 -5.35
C LEU A 42 26.59 -5.13 -6.14
N TYR A 43 25.83 -4.08 -6.49
CA TYR A 43 26.34 -2.92 -7.22
C TYR A 43 27.41 -2.17 -6.43
N LEU A 44 27.21 -2.01 -5.11
CA LEU A 44 28.21 -1.45 -4.21
C LEU A 44 29.48 -2.31 -4.16
N THR A 45 29.34 -3.64 -4.09
CA THR A 45 30.49 -4.56 -4.14
C THR A 45 31.30 -4.38 -5.43
N ILE A 46 30.62 -4.28 -6.57
CA ILE A 46 31.28 -4.00 -7.86
C ILE A 46 31.93 -2.61 -7.83
N GLY A 47 31.24 -1.60 -7.32
CA GLY A 47 31.76 -0.24 -7.15
C GLY A 47 33.01 -0.19 -6.28
N TYR A 48 33.03 -0.90 -5.16
CA TYR A 48 34.18 -0.93 -4.25
C TYR A 48 35.41 -1.54 -4.92
N THR A 49 35.23 -2.65 -5.65
CA THR A 49 36.33 -3.33 -6.33
C THR A 49 36.88 -2.53 -7.51
N LEU A 50 36.00 -1.94 -8.34
CA LEU A 50 36.40 -1.09 -9.46
C LEU A 50 37.04 0.21 -8.96
N GLY A 51 36.46 0.82 -7.93
CA GLY A 51 36.92 2.07 -7.33
C GLY A 51 38.33 1.92 -6.76
N GLY A 52 38.60 0.85 -5.99
CA GLY A 52 39.94 0.56 -5.49
C GLY A 52 40.97 0.38 -6.61
N ARG A 53 40.66 -0.42 -7.63
CA ARG A 53 41.56 -0.66 -8.77
C ARG A 53 41.88 0.61 -9.57
N TRP A 54 40.88 1.48 -9.76
CA TRP A 54 41.09 2.73 -10.51
C TRP A 54 41.82 3.78 -9.68
N ALA A 55 41.52 3.86 -8.39
CA ALA A 55 42.20 4.76 -7.48
C ALA A 55 43.69 4.44 -7.36
N ASP A 56 44.07 3.17 -7.35
CA ASP A 56 45.48 2.76 -7.31
C ASP A 56 46.24 3.18 -8.57
N ARG A 57 45.57 3.17 -9.73
CA ARG A 57 46.19 3.55 -11.01
C ARG A 57 46.26 5.06 -11.22
N ARG A 58 45.22 5.80 -10.85
CA ARG A 58 45.12 7.26 -11.03
C ARG A 58 44.45 7.91 -9.82
N PRO A 59 45.18 8.16 -8.72
CA PRO A 59 44.64 8.80 -7.53
C PRO A 59 44.51 10.32 -7.75
N GLU A 60 43.56 10.73 -8.59
CA GLU A 60 43.30 12.12 -8.94
C GLU A 60 41.91 12.56 -8.44
N LEU A 61 41.83 13.71 -7.77
CA LEU A 61 40.56 14.23 -7.26
C LEU A 61 39.59 14.56 -8.42
N GLY A 62 40.09 15.03 -9.56
CA GLY A 62 39.27 15.30 -10.74
C GLY A 62 38.66 14.04 -11.34
N LEU A 63 39.36 12.90 -11.28
CA LEU A 63 38.78 11.63 -11.73
C LEU A 63 37.65 11.20 -10.79
N LEU A 64 37.81 11.36 -9.47
CA LEU A 64 36.72 11.15 -8.50
C LEU A 64 35.53 12.06 -8.79
N CYS A 65 35.75 13.36 -9.05
CA CYS A 65 34.69 14.29 -9.43
C CYS A 65 34.02 13.90 -10.75
N THR A 66 34.76 13.37 -11.73
CA THR A 66 34.18 12.84 -12.98
C THR A 66 33.33 11.60 -12.74
N ILE A 67 33.74 10.68 -11.87
CA ILE A 67 32.94 9.51 -11.49
C ILE A 67 31.62 9.96 -10.87
N ILE A 68 31.65 10.92 -9.94
CA ILE A 68 30.45 11.46 -9.31
C ILE A 68 29.58 12.22 -10.33
N LEU A 69 30.16 12.98 -11.25
CA LEU A 69 29.43 13.66 -12.34
C LEU A 69 28.62 12.66 -13.17
N VAL A 70 29.25 11.56 -13.61
CA VAL A 70 28.56 10.53 -14.40
C VAL A 70 27.50 9.82 -13.55
N GLY A 71 27.79 9.55 -12.27
CA GLY A 71 26.82 9.00 -11.33
C GLY A 71 25.58 9.89 -11.16
N ALA A 72 25.78 11.21 -11.03
CA ALA A 72 24.69 12.16 -10.89
C ALA A 72 23.85 12.30 -12.16
N ILE A 73 24.48 12.33 -13.34
CA ILE A 73 23.77 12.38 -14.63
C ILE A 73 22.95 11.10 -14.84
N THR A 74 23.56 9.93 -14.60
CA THR A 74 22.87 8.64 -14.77
C THR A 74 21.73 8.48 -13.78
N ALA A 75 21.87 8.97 -12.54
CA ALA A 75 20.78 9.04 -11.57
C ALA A 75 19.64 9.97 -12.03
N ALA A 76 19.95 11.15 -12.55
CA ALA A 76 18.94 12.12 -13.00
C ALA A 76 18.11 11.63 -14.20
N VAL A 77 18.64 10.69 -14.98
CA VAL A 77 17.93 10.10 -16.12
C VAL A 77 16.91 9.03 -15.68
N ILE A 78 17.02 8.49 -14.46
CA ILE A 78 16.17 7.41 -13.95
C ILE A 78 14.67 7.71 -14.10
N PRO A 79 14.13 8.86 -13.62
CA PRO A 79 12.69 9.11 -13.66
C PRO A 79 12.09 9.15 -15.07
N TRP A 80 12.91 9.48 -16.08
CA TRP A 80 12.49 9.54 -17.48
C TRP A 80 12.52 8.15 -18.15
N ILE A 81 13.55 7.36 -17.89
CA ILE A 81 13.71 6.03 -18.51
C ILE A 81 12.87 4.97 -17.80
N SER A 82 12.64 5.11 -16.50
CA SER A 82 11.85 4.14 -15.74
C SER A 82 10.40 4.07 -16.25
N ARG A 83 9.78 5.21 -16.57
CA ARG A 83 8.38 5.30 -17.05
C ARG A 83 8.07 4.38 -18.25
N PRO A 84 8.77 4.46 -19.40
CA PRO A 84 8.46 3.58 -20.53
C PRO A 84 8.73 2.09 -20.23
N ILE A 85 9.76 1.78 -19.43
CA ILE A 85 10.04 0.40 -19.01
C ILE A 85 8.91 -0.16 -18.14
N LEU A 86 8.41 0.66 -17.22
CA LEU A 86 7.33 0.32 -16.30
C LEU A 86 5.97 0.24 -17.01
N LYS A 87 5.67 1.14 -17.96
CA LYS A 87 4.47 1.07 -18.81
C LYS A 87 4.46 -0.22 -19.65
N TRP A 88 5.60 -0.56 -20.26
CA TRP A 88 5.73 -1.81 -21.03
C TRP A 88 5.48 -3.06 -20.16
N SER A 89 5.85 -3.01 -18.87
CA SER A 89 5.57 -4.12 -17.97
C SER A 89 4.09 -4.36 -17.72
N LEU A 90 3.27 -3.32 -17.63
CA LEU A 90 1.83 -3.44 -17.41
C LEU A 90 1.14 -4.04 -18.63
N GLU A 91 1.52 -3.60 -19.84
CA GLU A 91 1.01 -4.17 -21.10
C GLU A 91 1.40 -5.65 -21.27
N ALA A 92 2.63 -6.00 -20.88
CA ALA A 92 3.11 -7.38 -20.95
C ALA A 92 2.57 -8.27 -19.82
N PHE A 93 2.05 -7.68 -18.73
CA PHE A 93 1.33 -8.41 -17.68
C PHE A 93 -0.09 -8.74 -18.14
N ALA A 94 -0.74 -7.84 -18.88
CA ALA A 94 -2.05 -8.09 -19.49
C ALA A 94 -2.03 -9.26 -20.50
N THR A 95 -0.85 -9.65 -21.01
CA THR A 95 -0.65 -10.82 -21.88
C THR A 95 -0.17 -12.08 -21.15
N ARG A 96 -0.18 -12.10 -19.81
CA ARG A 96 0.07 -13.26 -18.92
C ARG A 96 1.39 -14.00 -19.14
N SER A 97 2.52 -13.30 -19.23
CA SER A 97 3.84 -13.96 -19.18
C SER A 97 4.60 -13.61 -17.92
N ALA A 98 4.77 -14.56 -17.00
CA ALA A 98 5.59 -14.36 -15.78
C ALA A 98 7.05 -13.92 -16.10
N GLY A 99 7.56 -14.31 -17.27
CA GLY A 99 8.87 -13.89 -17.76
C GLY A 99 8.98 -12.38 -18.06
N SER A 100 7.91 -11.73 -18.53
CA SER A 100 7.94 -10.28 -18.80
C SER A 100 7.94 -9.46 -17.51
N PHE A 101 7.24 -9.92 -16.46
CA PHE A 101 7.24 -9.31 -15.13
C PHE A 101 8.62 -9.33 -14.47
N ILE A 102 9.28 -10.48 -14.47
CA ILE A 102 10.64 -10.61 -13.95
C ILE A 102 11.59 -9.77 -14.82
N GLY A 103 11.41 -9.78 -16.14
CA GLY A 103 12.21 -9.01 -17.08
C GLY A 103 12.12 -7.50 -16.84
N SER A 104 10.94 -6.96 -16.57
CA SER A 104 10.76 -5.52 -16.30
C SER A 104 11.30 -5.12 -14.92
N LEU A 105 11.07 -5.94 -13.89
CA LEU A 105 11.64 -5.71 -12.56
C LEU A 105 13.17 -5.65 -12.64
N LEU A 106 13.79 -6.62 -13.30
CA LEU A 106 15.24 -6.63 -13.52
C LEU A 106 15.70 -5.47 -14.41
N GLY A 107 14.91 -5.09 -15.41
CA GLY A 107 15.22 -3.95 -16.29
C GLY A 107 15.27 -2.62 -15.54
N VAL A 108 14.33 -2.37 -14.64
CA VAL A 108 14.33 -1.16 -13.80
C VAL A 108 15.44 -1.23 -12.76
N LEU A 109 15.67 -2.37 -12.11
CA LEU A 109 16.78 -2.53 -11.16
C LEU A 109 18.15 -2.33 -11.86
N ALA A 110 18.29 -2.78 -13.11
CA ALA A 110 19.48 -2.54 -13.91
C ALA A 110 19.72 -1.04 -14.19
N LEU A 111 18.68 -0.21 -14.23
CA LEU A 111 18.82 1.24 -14.39
C LEU A 111 19.55 1.88 -13.20
N PHE A 112 19.34 1.36 -11.98
CA PHE A 112 20.02 1.79 -10.76
C PHE A 112 21.46 1.27 -10.66
N SER A 113 21.83 0.24 -11.42
CA SER A 113 23.14 -0.39 -11.32
C SER A 113 24.29 0.58 -11.60
N VAL A 114 24.17 1.42 -12.63
CA VAL A 114 25.21 2.37 -13.04
C VAL A 114 25.48 3.44 -11.98
N PRO A 115 24.48 4.25 -11.55
CA PRO A 115 24.73 5.31 -10.57
C PRO A 115 25.18 4.75 -9.22
N ILE A 116 24.58 3.65 -8.73
CA ILE A 116 24.97 3.05 -7.44
C ILE A 116 26.39 2.48 -7.50
N THR A 117 26.76 1.80 -8.58
CA THR A 117 28.13 1.30 -8.77
C THR A 117 29.14 2.45 -8.76
N LEU A 118 28.88 3.53 -9.50
CA LEU A 118 29.77 4.70 -9.58
C LEU A 118 29.89 5.40 -8.22
N LEU A 119 28.79 5.54 -7.47
CA LEU A 119 28.84 6.10 -6.12
C LEU A 119 29.56 5.16 -5.14
N GLY A 120 29.44 3.84 -5.31
CA GLY A 120 30.21 2.85 -4.57
C GLY A 120 31.72 3.02 -4.75
N MET A 121 32.19 3.49 -5.91
CA MET A 121 33.61 3.77 -6.13
C MET A 121 34.16 4.91 -5.24
N VAL A 122 33.31 5.80 -4.72
CA VAL A 122 33.74 7.03 -4.03
C VAL A 122 34.53 6.73 -2.76
N SER A 123 34.09 5.77 -1.95
CA SER A 123 34.72 5.44 -0.66
C SER A 123 36.16 4.94 -0.82
N PRO A 124 36.46 3.83 -1.54
CA PRO A 124 37.83 3.36 -1.70
C PRO A 124 38.73 4.37 -2.42
N PHE A 125 38.17 5.14 -3.34
CA PHE A 125 38.92 6.17 -4.07
C PHE A 125 39.33 7.33 -3.14
N ALA A 126 38.42 7.77 -2.28
CA ALA A 126 38.73 8.79 -1.29
C ALA A 126 39.74 8.29 -0.25
N VAL A 127 39.69 7.01 0.14
CA VAL A 127 40.70 6.40 1.02
C VAL A 127 42.07 6.47 0.37
N ARG A 128 42.19 6.05 -0.89
CA ARG A 128 43.47 6.12 -1.61
C ARG A 128 44.00 7.55 -1.75
N LEU A 129 43.14 8.54 -1.98
CA LEU A 129 43.52 9.97 -2.03
C LEU A 129 43.96 10.53 -0.68
N ALA A 130 43.46 9.99 0.43
CA ALA A 130 43.79 10.44 1.78
C ALA A 130 45.06 9.79 2.35
N ILE A 131 45.46 8.63 1.84
CA ILE A 131 46.68 7.93 2.27
C ILE A 131 47.91 8.65 1.72
N ARG A 132 48.70 9.25 2.61
CA ARG A 132 50.03 9.80 2.29
C ARG A 132 51.16 8.88 2.72
N ASP A 133 51.00 8.24 3.88
CA ASP A 133 51.93 7.27 4.45
C ASP A 133 51.18 6.00 4.89
N ALA A 134 51.84 4.84 4.80
CA ALA A 134 51.24 3.55 5.16
C ALA A 134 50.81 3.47 6.64
N ALA A 135 51.47 4.23 7.52
CA ALA A 135 51.16 4.29 8.95
C ALA A 135 49.78 4.91 9.26
N ASP A 136 49.32 5.85 8.42
CA ASP A 136 48.03 6.53 8.60
C ASP A 136 46.88 5.87 7.83
N ALA A 137 47.15 4.79 7.10
CA ALA A 137 46.17 4.16 6.22
C ALA A 137 44.93 3.65 6.97
N GLY A 138 45.13 3.03 8.14
CA GLY A 138 44.02 2.56 8.97
C GLY A 138 43.12 3.70 9.48
N LYS A 139 43.74 4.81 9.92
CA LYS A 139 43.00 5.99 10.44
C LYS A 139 42.25 6.72 9.33
N ALA A 140 42.87 6.89 8.16
CA ALA A 140 42.22 7.50 7.00
C ALA A 140 41.01 6.66 6.53
N ALA A 141 41.20 5.33 6.40
CA ALA A 141 40.13 4.41 6.03
C ALA A 141 38.97 4.42 7.04
N GLY A 142 39.28 4.36 8.34
CA GLY A 142 38.27 4.40 9.40
C GLY A 142 37.46 5.70 9.40
N ASN A 143 38.13 6.86 9.32
CA ASN A 143 37.46 8.16 9.32
C ASN A 143 36.55 8.35 8.09
N LEU A 144 37.01 7.94 6.91
CA LEU A 144 36.23 8.05 5.68
C LEU A 144 35.03 7.09 5.69
N SER A 145 35.22 5.87 6.20
CA SER A 145 34.13 4.92 6.40
C SER A 145 33.07 5.48 7.36
N ALA A 146 33.47 6.03 8.51
CA ALA A 146 32.55 6.63 9.46
C ALA A 146 31.74 7.80 8.85
N ILE A 147 32.38 8.68 8.09
CA ILE A 147 31.72 9.81 7.42
C ILE A 147 30.76 9.31 6.33
N SER A 148 31.16 8.28 5.57
CA SER A 148 30.27 7.66 4.58
C SER A 148 29.04 7.05 5.25
N THR A 149 29.23 6.32 6.35
CA THR A 149 28.14 5.71 7.11
C THR A 149 27.20 6.76 7.68
N LEU A 150 27.71 7.86 8.24
CA LEU A 150 26.87 8.96 8.71
C LEU A 150 26.04 9.58 7.58
N GLY A 151 26.66 9.77 6.41
CA GLY A 151 25.95 10.21 5.21
C GLY A 151 24.85 9.21 4.80
N SER A 152 25.18 7.92 4.78
CA SER A 152 24.24 6.84 4.46
C SER A 152 23.05 6.77 5.43
N ILE A 153 23.25 6.98 6.73
CA ILE A 153 22.16 7.07 7.72
C ILE A 153 21.21 8.24 7.39
N LEU A 154 21.75 9.40 7.02
CA LEU A 154 20.92 10.51 6.55
C LEU A 154 20.22 10.18 5.23
N GLY A 155 20.94 9.49 4.33
CA GLY A 155 20.41 8.99 3.06
C GLY A 155 19.26 7.99 3.21
N THR A 156 19.19 7.23 4.31
CA THR A 156 18.05 6.33 4.55
C THR A 156 16.83 7.07 5.10
N PHE A 157 17.04 8.02 6.02
CA PHE A 157 15.92 8.71 6.70
C PHE A 157 15.35 9.88 5.90
N LEU A 158 16.20 10.70 5.28
CA LEU A 158 15.79 11.90 4.57
C LEU A 158 14.77 11.66 3.44
N PRO A 159 14.94 10.66 2.54
CA PRO A 159 13.94 10.41 1.50
C PRO A 159 12.64 9.88 2.08
N VAL A 160 12.70 8.92 2.99
CA VAL A 160 11.52 8.21 3.51
C VAL A 160 10.67 9.10 4.41
N LEU A 161 11.30 9.88 5.29
CA LEU A 161 10.59 10.66 6.31
C LEU A 161 10.23 12.09 5.87
N PHE A 162 10.89 12.62 4.83
CA PHE A 162 10.73 14.04 4.46
C PHE A 162 10.57 14.27 2.96
N LEU A 163 11.52 13.86 2.11
CA LEU A 163 11.49 14.26 0.70
C LEU A 163 10.36 13.58 -0.08
N ILE A 164 10.19 12.26 0.04
CA ILE A 164 9.14 11.55 -0.71
C ILE A 164 7.74 12.04 -0.29
N PRO A 165 7.39 12.15 1.01
CA PRO A 165 6.08 12.65 1.41
C PRO A 165 5.78 14.11 1.02
N THR A 166 6.79 14.95 0.78
CA THR A 166 6.59 16.39 0.53
C THR A 166 6.71 16.78 -0.94
N VAL A 167 7.61 16.14 -1.69
CA VAL A 167 7.90 16.49 -3.09
C VAL A 167 7.80 15.30 -4.06
N GLY A 168 7.50 14.10 -3.55
CA GLY A 168 7.35 12.89 -4.34
C GLY A 168 8.67 12.18 -4.71
N THR A 169 8.54 10.97 -5.24
CA THR A 169 9.68 10.09 -5.55
C THR A 169 10.59 10.65 -6.65
N ASN A 170 10.02 11.17 -7.74
CA ASN A 170 10.81 11.70 -8.88
C ASN A 170 11.64 12.92 -8.49
N MET A 171 11.05 13.88 -7.77
CA MET A 171 11.75 15.08 -7.32
C MET A 171 12.86 14.73 -6.32
N THR A 172 12.65 13.73 -5.46
CA THR A 172 13.67 13.23 -4.54
C THR A 172 14.93 12.76 -5.29
N ILE A 173 14.79 12.01 -6.39
CA ILE A 173 15.92 11.59 -7.23
C ILE A 173 16.64 12.80 -7.83
N TYR A 174 15.90 13.79 -8.34
CA TYR A 174 16.50 15.02 -8.86
C TYR A 174 17.24 15.81 -7.79
N ILE A 175 16.71 15.89 -6.55
CA ILE A 175 17.38 16.55 -5.42
C ILE A 175 18.73 15.89 -5.12
N PHE A 176 18.80 14.57 -5.09
CA PHE A 176 20.08 13.87 -4.89
C PHE A 176 21.04 14.09 -6.05
N ALA A 177 20.58 14.04 -7.29
CA ALA A 177 21.42 14.31 -8.46
C ALA A 177 21.96 15.76 -8.45
N MET A 178 21.12 16.75 -8.17
CA MET A 178 21.52 18.15 -8.02
C MET A 178 22.51 18.33 -6.87
N GLY A 179 22.28 17.68 -5.73
CA GLY A 179 23.18 17.69 -4.58
C GLY A 179 24.58 17.20 -4.94
N LEU A 180 24.69 16.08 -5.65
CA LEU A 180 25.97 15.55 -6.14
C LEU A 180 26.66 16.52 -7.12
N LEU A 181 25.90 17.10 -8.05
CA LEU A 181 26.44 18.06 -9.03
C LEU A 181 26.97 19.31 -8.35
N VAL A 182 26.29 19.84 -7.34
CA VAL A 182 26.75 21.00 -6.55
C VAL A 182 28.01 20.65 -5.77
N LEU A 183 28.07 19.46 -5.17
CA LEU A 183 29.21 19.02 -4.36
C LEU A 183 30.53 18.90 -5.15
N ILE A 184 30.46 18.63 -6.46
CA ILE A 184 31.66 18.44 -7.30
C ILE A 184 32.18 19.74 -7.93
N LEU A 185 31.39 20.84 -7.95
CA LEU A 185 31.81 22.11 -8.56
C LEU A 185 33.12 22.65 -7.96
N PRO A 186 33.31 22.67 -6.62
CA PRO A 186 34.57 23.15 -6.05
C PRO A 186 35.76 22.28 -6.46
N GLY A 187 35.58 20.96 -6.58
CA GLY A 187 36.63 20.02 -6.98
C GLY A 187 37.13 20.28 -8.40
N PHE A 188 36.23 20.48 -9.36
CA PHE A 188 36.63 20.84 -10.73
C PHE A 188 37.22 22.24 -10.86
N TRP A 189 36.75 23.19 -10.06
CA TRP A 189 37.30 24.54 -10.02
C TRP A 189 38.74 24.55 -9.49
N LEU A 190 39.01 23.84 -8.39
CA LEU A 190 40.34 23.73 -7.79
C LEU A 190 41.35 23.06 -8.73
N GLU A 191 40.96 22.02 -9.46
CA GLU A 191 41.83 21.34 -10.43
C GLU A 191 41.91 22.03 -11.81
N ARG A 192 41.18 23.15 -12.01
CA ARG A 192 41.07 23.85 -13.31
C ARG A 192 40.72 22.92 -14.48
N ARG A 193 39.91 21.88 -14.24
CA ARG A 193 39.51 20.92 -15.28
C ARG A 193 38.52 21.56 -16.26
N LYS A 194 38.67 21.22 -17.55
CA LYS A 194 37.75 21.62 -18.63
C LYS A 194 36.31 21.07 -18.48
N LEU A 195 36.03 20.27 -17.44
CA LEU A 195 34.73 19.65 -17.18
C LEU A 195 33.80 20.50 -16.29
N LEU A 196 34.27 21.59 -15.68
CA LEU A 196 33.42 22.52 -14.94
C LEU A 196 32.19 23.02 -15.74
N PRO A 197 32.31 23.48 -17.01
CA PRO A 197 31.14 23.87 -17.80
C PRO A 197 30.18 22.70 -18.05
N VAL A 198 30.69 21.48 -18.20
CA VAL A 198 29.85 20.28 -18.35
C VAL A 198 29.02 20.02 -17.09
N ALA A 199 29.63 20.16 -15.91
CA ALA A 199 28.91 20.02 -14.63
C ALA A 199 27.82 21.09 -14.44
N LEU A 200 28.10 22.34 -14.85
CA LEU A 200 27.12 23.43 -14.79
C LEU A 200 25.96 23.20 -15.78
N VAL A 201 26.26 22.81 -17.01
CA VAL A 201 25.23 22.45 -18.00
C VAL A 201 24.40 21.28 -17.50
N ALA A 202 25.03 20.24 -16.96
CA ALA A 202 24.32 19.12 -16.36
C ALA A 202 23.38 19.59 -15.24
N LEU A 203 23.84 20.46 -14.35
CA LEU A 203 23.00 21.02 -13.28
C LEU A 203 21.78 21.77 -13.84
N ILE A 204 21.99 22.63 -14.85
CA ILE A 204 20.89 23.36 -15.51
C ILE A 204 19.91 22.38 -16.16
N VAL A 205 20.39 21.35 -16.85
CA VAL A 205 19.54 20.33 -17.49
C VAL A 205 18.75 19.57 -16.43
N VAL A 206 19.35 19.17 -15.32
CA VAL A 206 18.65 18.46 -14.22
C VAL A 206 17.58 19.36 -13.60
N VAL A 207 17.87 20.64 -13.36
CA VAL A 207 16.87 21.61 -12.90
C VAL A 207 15.74 21.75 -13.92
N ALA A 208 16.05 21.87 -15.21
CA ALA A 208 15.04 21.95 -16.26
C ALA A 208 14.16 20.69 -16.32
N LEU A 209 14.74 19.50 -16.16
CA LEU A 209 14.01 18.23 -16.11
C LEU A 209 13.13 18.10 -14.85
N ALA A 210 13.60 18.61 -13.71
CA ALA A 210 12.88 18.57 -12.44
C ALA A 210 11.60 19.41 -12.46
N PHE A 211 11.62 20.56 -13.16
CA PHE A 211 10.46 21.45 -13.34
C PHE A 211 9.76 21.27 -14.69
N TRP A 212 10.17 20.29 -15.49
CA TRP A 212 9.49 19.99 -16.74
C TRP A 212 8.09 19.45 -16.44
N PRO A 213 7.02 20.02 -17.01
CA PRO A 213 5.66 19.55 -16.74
C PRO A 213 5.53 18.08 -17.16
N GLN A 214 5.42 17.20 -16.17
CA GLN A 214 5.06 15.81 -16.36
C GLN A 214 3.54 15.76 -16.45
N SER A 215 2.98 16.20 -17.58
CA SER A 215 1.52 16.26 -17.78
C SER A 215 0.89 14.89 -18.07
N GLU A 216 1.71 13.83 -18.16
CA GLU A 216 1.20 12.47 -18.28
C GLU A 216 1.09 11.81 -16.90
N PRO A 217 -0.08 11.23 -16.58
CA PRO A 217 -0.25 10.43 -15.38
C PRO A 217 0.75 9.26 -15.36
N ILE A 218 1.19 8.87 -14.16
CA ILE A 218 2.13 7.78 -13.92
C ILE A 218 1.56 6.48 -14.51
N LYS A 219 0.24 6.31 -14.42
CA LYS A 219 -0.50 5.21 -15.05
C LYS A 219 -1.84 5.66 -15.61
N VAL A 220 -2.37 4.88 -16.56
CA VAL A 220 -3.80 4.97 -16.92
C VAL A 220 -4.66 4.59 -15.72
N ALA A 221 -5.97 4.88 -15.77
CA ALA A 221 -6.88 4.43 -14.72
C ALA A 221 -6.85 2.90 -14.63
N ASP A 222 -6.39 2.36 -13.50
CA ASP A 222 -6.27 0.92 -13.27
C ASP A 222 -7.66 0.31 -12.93
N CYS A 223 -8.67 0.58 -13.76
CA CYS A 223 -9.93 -0.17 -13.78
C CYS A 223 -10.62 -0.16 -15.15
N ARG A 224 -11.34 -1.24 -15.46
CA ARG A 224 -11.94 -1.45 -16.78
C ARG A 224 -13.06 -0.44 -17.06
N GLY A 225 -12.86 0.33 -18.14
CA GLY A 225 -13.83 1.32 -18.62
C GLY A 225 -13.87 2.59 -17.79
N CYS A 226 -12.84 2.83 -16.97
CA CYS A 226 -12.74 4.01 -16.14
C CYS A 226 -11.91 5.12 -16.78
N SER A 227 -12.19 6.37 -16.44
CA SER A 227 -11.32 7.52 -16.64
C SER A 227 -10.67 7.93 -15.32
N LEU A 228 -9.42 8.41 -15.41
CA LEU A 228 -8.70 8.94 -14.26
C LEU A 228 -9.20 10.36 -13.98
N ILE A 229 -9.63 10.63 -12.74
CA ILE A 229 -9.93 11.99 -12.26
C ILE A 229 -8.65 12.64 -11.75
N THR A 230 -7.95 11.96 -10.84
CA THR A 230 -6.69 12.42 -10.27
C THR A 230 -5.86 11.25 -9.76
N GLU A 231 -4.55 11.44 -9.67
CA GLU A 231 -3.61 10.53 -9.03
C GLU A 231 -2.78 11.28 -7.99
N ASP A 232 -2.34 10.59 -6.94
CA ASP A 232 -1.52 11.15 -5.88
C ASP A 232 -0.56 10.10 -5.30
N ASP A 233 0.49 10.54 -4.60
CA ASP A 233 1.49 9.66 -3.96
C ASP A 233 1.59 10.03 -2.47
N SER A 234 1.17 9.11 -1.61
CA SER A 234 1.23 9.28 -0.15
C SER A 234 2.40 8.50 0.45
N ALA A 235 2.64 8.69 1.76
CA ALA A 235 3.62 7.89 2.49
C ALA A 235 3.29 6.39 2.49
N TYR A 236 2.04 6.00 2.23
CA TYR A 236 1.55 4.63 2.28
C TYR A 236 1.22 4.05 0.91
N ASN A 237 0.55 4.81 0.05
CA ASN A 237 -0.03 4.33 -1.18
C ASN A 237 0.19 5.30 -2.34
N TYR A 238 0.33 4.73 -3.52
CA TYR A 238 -0.02 5.43 -4.75
C TYR A 238 -1.54 5.36 -4.94
N ILE A 239 -2.19 6.50 -5.13
CA ILE A 239 -3.65 6.65 -5.07
C ILE A 239 -4.17 7.12 -6.43
N GLN A 240 -5.25 6.53 -6.91
CA GLN A 240 -6.00 6.99 -8.07
C GLN A 240 -7.48 7.14 -7.71
N ILE A 241 -8.04 8.30 -8.05
CA ILE A 241 -9.49 8.50 -8.09
C ILE A 241 -9.94 8.36 -9.52
N VAL A 242 -10.88 7.45 -9.73
CA VAL A 242 -11.36 7.06 -11.07
C VAL A 242 -12.86 7.24 -11.14
N GLU A 243 -13.37 7.44 -12.34
CA GLU A 243 -14.81 7.45 -12.58
C GLU A 243 -15.21 6.50 -13.70
N ARG A 244 -16.45 6.01 -13.64
CA ARG A 244 -17.05 5.17 -14.67
C ARG A 244 -18.53 5.49 -14.84
N GLY A 245 -19.02 5.43 -16.08
CA GLY A 245 -20.41 5.70 -16.42
C GLY A 245 -20.71 7.19 -16.60
N SER A 246 -21.95 7.51 -16.96
CA SER A 246 -22.42 8.88 -17.17
C SER A 246 -23.67 9.18 -16.32
N ASP A 247 -23.80 10.46 -15.92
CA ASP A 247 -24.94 11.06 -15.21
C ASP A 247 -25.52 10.18 -14.08
N ALA A 248 -26.61 9.45 -14.36
CA ALA A 248 -27.37 8.69 -13.37
C ALA A 248 -26.66 7.41 -12.87
N ASN A 249 -25.70 6.87 -13.62
CA ASN A 249 -24.95 5.66 -13.24
C ASN A 249 -23.48 5.97 -12.97
N LYS A 250 -23.15 7.23 -12.68
CA LYS A 250 -21.79 7.64 -12.37
C LYS A 250 -21.31 6.91 -11.12
N MET A 251 -20.14 6.30 -11.22
CA MET A 251 -19.42 5.64 -10.12
C MET A 251 -18.09 6.35 -9.94
N ILE A 252 -17.75 6.67 -8.69
CA ILE A 252 -16.43 7.16 -8.28
C ILE A 252 -15.75 6.02 -7.53
N GLY A 253 -14.52 5.68 -7.95
CA GLY A 253 -13.75 4.58 -7.42
C GLY A 253 -12.41 5.06 -6.84
N LEU A 254 -11.97 4.41 -5.77
CA LEU A 254 -10.62 4.56 -5.21
C LEU A 254 -9.80 3.35 -5.64
N VAL A 255 -8.70 3.56 -6.32
CA VAL A 255 -7.78 2.50 -6.76
C VAL A 255 -6.40 2.79 -6.19
N LEU A 256 -5.73 1.78 -5.66
CA LEU A 256 -4.45 1.92 -4.98
C LEU A 256 -3.36 1.08 -5.66
N ASN A 257 -2.13 1.57 -5.62
CA ASN A 257 -0.89 0.89 -6.00
C ASN A 257 -0.95 0.22 -7.39
N GLU A 258 -1.01 -1.13 -7.45
CA GLU A 258 -1.01 -1.92 -8.70
C GLU A 258 -2.37 -1.91 -9.41
N GLY A 259 -3.40 -1.40 -8.73
CA GLY A 259 -4.76 -1.28 -9.25
C GLY A 259 -5.43 -2.62 -9.57
N GLN A 260 -5.08 -3.66 -8.80
CA GLN A 260 -5.69 -4.98 -8.93
C GLN A 260 -7.13 -5.01 -8.38
N ALA A 261 -7.50 -4.04 -7.54
CA ALA A 261 -8.86 -3.89 -7.04
C ALA A 261 -9.25 -2.42 -6.81
N ILE A 262 -10.56 -2.19 -6.78
CA ILE A 262 -11.14 -0.96 -6.26
C ILE A 262 -11.26 -1.11 -4.74
N HIS A 263 -10.90 -0.08 -3.99
CA HIS A 263 -10.85 -0.07 -2.52
C HIS A 263 -11.99 0.73 -1.89
N SER A 264 -12.66 1.56 -2.69
CA SER A 264 -13.87 2.27 -2.27
C SER A 264 -14.68 2.57 -3.52
N ILE A 265 -16.01 2.43 -3.42
CA ILE A 265 -16.97 2.76 -4.47
C ILE A 265 -17.98 3.75 -3.91
N TYR A 266 -18.30 4.78 -4.69
CA TYR A 266 -19.36 5.71 -4.37
C TYR A 266 -20.21 6.03 -5.60
N TYR A 267 -21.52 6.07 -5.40
CA TYR A 267 -22.50 6.44 -6.41
C TYR A 267 -23.14 7.78 -6.02
N PRO A 268 -22.79 8.90 -6.70
CA PRO A 268 -23.32 10.23 -6.39
C PRO A 268 -24.85 10.36 -6.51
N LYS A 269 -25.50 9.42 -7.20
CA LYS A 269 -26.97 9.34 -7.30
C LYS A 269 -27.66 9.36 -5.93
N PHE A 270 -27.03 8.79 -4.89
CA PHE A 270 -27.56 8.79 -3.54
C PHE A 270 -27.90 10.18 -3.01
N GLU A 271 -27.11 11.22 -3.34
CA GLU A 271 -27.37 12.59 -2.87
C GLU A 271 -28.67 13.18 -3.45
N GLN A 272 -29.17 12.63 -4.56
CA GLN A 272 -30.39 13.08 -5.22
C GLN A 272 -31.62 12.30 -4.75
N THR A 273 -31.45 11.00 -4.46
CA THR A 273 -32.56 10.08 -4.14
C THR A 273 -32.72 9.83 -2.65
N ASN A 274 -31.65 9.98 -1.88
CA ASN A 274 -31.51 9.57 -0.49
C ASN A 274 -31.95 8.10 -0.25
N ASN A 275 -31.80 7.24 -1.27
CA ASN A 275 -32.15 5.83 -1.21
C ASN A 275 -30.90 4.98 -0.96
N ALA A 276 -30.85 4.28 0.18
CA ALA A 276 -29.73 3.43 0.56
C ALA A 276 -29.35 2.37 -0.50
N SER A 277 -30.31 1.91 -1.31
CA SER A 277 -30.03 0.94 -2.38
C SER A 277 -29.10 1.49 -3.47
N ASP A 278 -29.05 2.83 -3.65
CA ASP A 278 -28.15 3.45 -4.63
C ASP A 278 -26.68 3.39 -4.18
N LEU A 279 -26.41 3.11 -2.89
CA LEU A 279 -25.05 2.94 -2.37
C LEU A 279 -24.55 1.49 -2.48
N LEU A 280 -25.39 0.53 -2.85
CA LEU A 280 -24.98 -0.87 -2.98
C LEU A 280 -23.91 -1.03 -4.06
N THR A 281 -22.82 -1.69 -3.69
CA THR A 281 -21.65 -1.89 -4.56
C THR A 281 -21.75 -3.19 -5.37
N ASN A 282 -22.63 -4.11 -4.96
CA ASN A 282 -22.65 -5.51 -5.38
C ASN A 282 -21.29 -6.22 -5.12
N GLY A 283 -20.59 -5.74 -4.09
CA GLY A 283 -19.28 -6.22 -3.69
C GLY A 283 -19.23 -6.58 -2.19
N PRO A 284 -18.04 -6.89 -1.66
CA PRO A 284 -17.89 -7.32 -0.27
C PRO A 284 -18.36 -6.27 0.76
N TRP A 285 -18.29 -4.97 0.42
CA TRP A 285 -18.68 -3.88 1.32
C TRP A 285 -20.14 -3.96 1.79
N ASP A 286 -21.03 -4.46 0.93
CA ASP A 286 -22.46 -4.54 1.24
C ASP A 286 -22.72 -5.52 2.40
N PHE A 287 -21.86 -6.54 2.55
CA PHE A 287 -22.07 -7.67 3.44
C PHE A 287 -21.71 -7.39 4.90
N TYR A 288 -21.01 -6.30 5.21
CA TYR A 288 -20.78 -5.88 6.60
C TYR A 288 -22.10 -5.60 7.31
N ASN A 289 -23.05 -4.98 6.62
CA ASN A 289 -24.31 -4.52 7.19
C ASN A 289 -25.25 -5.68 7.58
N ILE A 290 -25.05 -6.89 7.06
CA ILE A 290 -25.90 -8.06 7.35
C ILE A 290 -25.30 -8.99 8.42
N ALA A 291 -24.07 -8.76 8.86
CA ALA A 291 -23.38 -9.65 9.78
C ALA A 291 -24.05 -9.81 11.16
N PRO A 292 -24.74 -8.80 11.76
CA PRO A 292 -25.38 -8.97 13.06
C PRO A 292 -26.51 -10.01 13.08
N TYR A 293 -27.09 -10.37 11.93
CA TYR A 293 -28.28 -11.21 11.85
C TYR A 293 -28.01 -12.71 11.98
N PHE A 294 -26.78 -13.12 12.33
CA PHE A 294 -26.52 -14.48 12.81
C PHE A 294 -27.03 -14.70 14.26
N TYR A 295 -27.26 -13.62 15.02
CA TYR A 295 -27.96 -13.70 16.31
C TYR A 295 -29.46 -13.93 16.11
N PRO A 296 -30.13 -14.75 16.93
CA PRO A 296 -31.56 -14.98 16.80
C PRO A 296 -32.38 -13.73 17.12
N ASN A 297 -33.48 -13.51 16.41
CA ASN A 297 -34.44 -12.41 16.63
C ASN A 297 -33.79 -11.01 16.71
N ARG A 298 -32.76 -10.77 15.89
CA ARG A 298 -32.02 -9.49 15.89
C ARG A 298 -32.83 -8.44 15.13
N SER A 299 -33.22 -7.36 15.81
CA SER A 299 -33.91 -6.24 15.19
C SER A 299 -32.92 -5.24 14.59
N MET A 300 -33.33 -4.57 13.51
CA MET A 300 -32.54 -3.52 12.86
C MET A 300 -32.22 -2.35 13.80
N GLU A 301 -33.18 -1.94 14.64
CA GLU A 301 -33.01 -0.87 15.64
C GLU A 301 -31.96 -1.18 16.71
N SER A 302 -31.62 -2.46 16.89
CA SER A 302 -30.61 -2.88 17.87
C SER A 302 -29.17 -2.79 17.36
N VAL A 303 -28.97 -2.41 16.10
CA VAL A 303 -27.66 -2.20 15.48
C VAL A 303 -27.48 -0.71 15.27
N ASN A 304 -26.58 -0.09 16.03
CA ASN A 304 -26.41 1.37 16.02
C ASN A 304 -24.93 1.82 16.02
N SER A 305 -23.98 0.90 16.10
CA SER A 305 -22.57 1.23 16.24
C SER A 305 -21.65 0.39 15.36
N MET A 306 -20.70 1.04 14.68
CA MET A 306 -19.70 0.41 13.82
C MET A 306 -18.30 0.98 14.04
N ALA A 307 -17.30 0.10 14.13
CA ALA A 307 -15.92 0.46 13.86
C ALA A 307 -15.49 -0.18 12.53
N MET A 308 -14.83 0.59 11.66
CA MET A 308 -14.37 0.10 10.36
C MET A 308 -12.86 0.28 10.22
N VAL A 309 -12.09 -0.80 10.40
CA VAL A 309 -10.64 -0.80 10.20
C VAL A 309 -10.32 -0.95 8.71
N GLY A 310 -9.56 -0.02 8.15
CA GLY A 310 -9.40 0.10 6.69
C GLY A 310 -10.65 0.73 6.08
N SER A 311 -11.08 1.88 6.62
CA SER A 311 -12.31 2.55 6.16
C SER A 311 -12.17 3.18 4.76
N ALA A 312 -10.95 3.33 4.24
CA ALA A 312 -10.67 3.92 2.94
C ALA A 312 -11.41 5.26 2.77
N ALA A 313 -12.12 5.43 1.64
CA ALA A 313 -12.91 6.63 1.35
C ALA A 313 -14.37 6.58 1.88
N GLY A 314 -14.67 5.68 2.82
CA GLY A 314 -15.91 5.71 3.61
C GLY A 314 -17.12 5.00 3.00
N SER A 315 -16.95 4.10 2.03
CA SER A 315 -18.05 3.36 1.40
C SER A 315 -18.94 2.61 2.41
N VAL A 316 -18.32 1.81 3.29
CA VAL A 316 -19.06 1.01 4.30
C VAL A 316 -19.73 1.90 5.35
N PRO A 317 -19.04 2.88 5.99
CA PRO A 317 -19.71 3.83 6.88
C PRO A 317 -20.90 4.55 6.25
N LYS A 318 -20.79 5.00 5.00
CA LYS A 318 -21.87 5.70 4.31
C LYS A 318 -23.08 4.81 4.06
N GLN A 319 -22.85 3.55 3.67
CA GLN A 319 -23.92 2.55 3.60
C GLN A 319 -24.57 2.31 4.96
N PHE A 320 -23.76 2.18 6.02
CA PHE A 320 -24.27 1.95 7.37
C PHE A 320 -25.17 3.10 7.85
N LEU A 321 -24.76 4.36 7.66
CA LEU A 321 -25.58 5.54 8.00
C LEU A 321 -26.89 5.59 7.21
N ALA A 322 -26.86 5.20 5.93
CA ALA A 322 -28.03 5.20 5.08
C ALA A 322 -29.03 4.09 5.45
N ILE A 323 -28.54 2.94 5.94
CA ILE A 323 -29.36 1.80 6.36
C ILE A 323 -29.86 2.01 7.79
N TYR A 324 -28.95 2.15 8.76
CA TYR A 324 -29.26 2.15 10.20
C TYR A 324 -29.59 3.53 10.78
N GLY A 325 -29.39 4.59 10.00
CA GLY A 325 -29.79 5.95 10.35
C GLY A 325 -28.63 6.85 10.75
N LYS A 326 -28.84 8.15 10.54
CA LYS A 326 -27.83 9.21 10.68
C LYS A 326 -27.25 9.41 12.07
N ASP A 327 -27.96 8.96 13.11
CA ASP A 327 -27.57 9.13 14.51
C ASP A 327 -26.69 7.97 15.02
N SER A 328 -26.44 6.97 14.17
CA SER A 328 -25.56 5.84 14.46
C SER A 328 -24.12 6.28 14.74
N VAL A 329 -23.45 5.56 15.64
CA VAL A 329 -22.05 5.80 16.00
C VAL A 329 -21.14 5.08 15.03
N ILE A 330 -20.26 5.81 14.34
CA ILE A 330 -19.28 5.21 13.44
C ILE A 330 -17.91 5.80 13.70
N ASP A 331 -16.96 4.91 13.97
CA ASP A 331 -15.54 5.23 13.95
C ASP A 331 -14.89 4.54 12.75
N GLY A 332 -14.57 5.30 11.71
CA GLY A 332 -13.77 4.85 10.57
C GLY A 332 -12.29 5.00 10.88
N ILE A 333 -11.49 3.94 10.69
CA ILE A 333 -10.06 3.95 10.94
C ILE A 333 -9.32 3.73 9.62
N GLU A 334 -8.53 4.72 9.22
CA GLU A 334 -7.73 4.69 8.00
C GLU A 334 -6.29 5.10 8.32
N ILE A 335 -5.30 4.35 7.86
CA ILE A 335 -3.89 4.65 8.17
C ILE A 335 -3.33 5.78 7.30
N ASP A 336 -3.88 5.94 6.09
CA ASP A 336 -3.42 6.91 5.11
C ASP A 336 -4.24 8.22 5.17
N PRO A 337 -3.66 9.32 5.71
CA PRO A 337 -4.37 10.60 5.80
C PRO A 337 -4.81 11.12 4.43
N ARG A 338 -4.06 10.82 3.36
CA ARG A 338 -4.38 11.34 2.03
C ARG A 338 -5.65 10.69 1.47
N ILE A 339 -5.90 9.42 1.79
CA ILE A 339 -7.15 8.75 1.42
C ILE A 339 -8.35 9.40 2.14
N VAL A 340 -8.19 9.78 3.41
CA VAL A 340 -9.26 10.47 4.17
C VAL A 340 -9.61 11.82 3.56
N GLU A 341 -8.60 12.60 3.16
CA GLU A 341 -8.79 13.87 2.47
C GLU A 341 -9.53 13.69 1.13
N LEU A 342 -9.08 12.74 0.31
CA LEU A 342 -9.71 12.43 -0.98
C LEU A 342 -11.12 11.84 -0.82
N GLY A 343 -11.38 11.09 0.26
CA GLY A 343 -12.72 10.61 0.60
C GLY A 343 -13.69 11.76 0.88
N ARG A 344 -13.23 12.78 1.61
CA ARG A 344 -14.00 14.01 1.85
C ARG A 344 -14.25 14.81 0.57
N GLU A 345 -13.29 14.80 -0.37
CA GLU A 345 -13.36 15.58 -1.61
C GLU A 345 -14.22 14.90 -2.69
N TYR A 346 -14.06 13.59 -2.90
CA TYR A 346 -14.63 12.88 -4.04
C TYR A 346 -15.72 11.86 -3.68
N PHE A 347 -15.75 11.34 -2.45
CA PHE A 347 -16.68 10.27 -2.04
C PHE A 347 -17.82 10.77 -1.15
N ALA A 348 -17.87 12.08 -0.91
CA ALA A 348 -18.82 12.70 0.02
C ALA A 348 -18.81 12.00 1.39
N MET A 349 -17.59 11.72 1.88
CA MET A 349 -17.32 11.23 3.24
C MET A 349 -17.44 12.41 4.22
N HIS A 350 -18.67 12.80 4.52
CA HIS A 350 -18.97 13.94 5.38
C HIS A 350 -18.96 13.56 6.87
N ASP A 351 -17.77 13.24 7.37
CA ASP A 351 -17.56 13.01 8.79
C ASP A 351 -17.64 14.32 9.61
N VAL A 352 -17.61 14.21 10.94
CA VAL A 352 -17.70 15.37 11.84
C VAL A 352 -16.65 16.44 11.52
N GLN A 353 -15.42 16.04 11.19
CA GLN A 353 -14.33 16.96 10.86
C GLN A 353 -14.59 17.73 9.55
N TYR A 354 -15.22 17.11 8.55
CA TYR A 354 -15.62 17.77 7.29
C TYR A 354 -16.50 19.01 7.54
N TYR A 355 -17.51 18.87 8.40
CA TYR A 355 -18.44 19.96 8.73
C TYR A 355 -17.80 21.00 9.66
N GLN A 356 -17.04 20.56 10.66
CA GLN A 356 -16.32 21.46 11.57
C GLN A 356 -15.35 22.38 10.82
N ALA A 357 -14.61 21.87 9.83
CA ALA A 357 -13.73 22.67 8.99
C ALA A 357 -14.46 23.77 8.19
N ARG A 358 -15.78 23.63 8.00
CA ARG A 358 -16.66 24.58 7.29
C ARG A 358 -17.49 25.47 8.23
N GLY A 359 -17.42 25.25 9.54
CA GLY A 359 -18.28 25.94 10.52
C GLY A 359 -19.75 25.53 10.45
N GLU A 360 -20.04 24.34 9.93
CA GLU A 360 -21.38 23.80 9.75
C GLU A 360 -21.76 22.82 10.86
N THR A 361 -23.06 22.62 11.08
CA THR A 361 -23.53 21.58 12.01
C THR A 361 -23.46 20.21 11.32
N PRO A 362 -22.80 19.20 11.93
CA PRO A 362 -22.70 17.88 11.32
C PRO A 362 -24.06 17.23 11.04
N GLN A 363 -24.27 16.78 9.80
CA GLN A 363 -25.45 15.98 9.43
C GLN A 363 -25.42 14.60 10.10
N PHE A 364 -24.21 14.04 10.26
CA PHE A 364 -23.92 12.77 10.91
C PHE A 364 -23.08 13.06 12.17
N PRO A 365 -23.72 13.38 13.31
CA PRO A 365 -23.02 13.90 14.49
C PRO A 365 -22.06 12.89 15.15
N ASN A 366 -22.23 11.60 14.87
CA ASN A 366 -21.45 10.52 15.47
C ASN A 366 -20.58 9.76 14.45
N PHE A 367 -20.34 10.31 13.25
CA PHE A 367 -19.42 9.73 12.28
C PHE A 367 -18.04 10.39 12.37
N ASN A 368 -17.08 9.69 12.95
CA ASN A 368 -15.70 10.13 13.10
C ASN A 368 -14.77 9.29 12.22
N THR A 369 -13.77 9.94 11.62
CA THR A 369 -12.66 9.27 10.93
C THR A 369 -11.36 9.53 11.68
N TYR A 370 -10.62 8.47 11.99
CA TYR A 370 -9.33 8.53 12.66
C TYR A 370 -8.22 8.12 11.68
N VAL A 371 -7.22 8.99 11.56
CA VAL A 371 -5.97 8.66 10.87
C VAL A 371 -5.09 7.88 11.83
N ALA A 372 -5.19 6.54 11.80
CA ALA A 372 -4.50 5.67 12.74
C ALA A 372 -4.35 4.24 12.19
N ASP A 373 -3.40 3.50 12.77
CA ASP A 373 -3.39 2.05 12.64
C ASP A 373 -4.52 1.43 13.48
N GLY A 374 -5.25 0.47 12.90
CA GLY A 374 -6.42 -0.15 13.54
C GLY A 374 -6.11 -0.83 14.87
N ARG A 375 -4.95 -1.47 15.00
CA ARG A 375 -4.55 -2.12 16.25
C ARG A 375 -4.20 -1.09 17.31
N ILE A 376 -3.51 -0.02 16.92
CA ILE A 376 -3.19 1.09 17.84
C ILE A 376 -4.47 1.82 18.30
N PHE A 377 -5.45 1.99 17.40
CA PHE A 377 -6.74 2.59 17.74
C PHE A 377 -7.41 1.82 18.89
N PHE A 378 -7.64 0.52 18.75
CA PHE A 378 -8.26 -0.30 19.79
C PHE A 378 -7.42 -0.46 21.06
N ALA A 379 -6.09 -0.37 20.97
CA ALA A 379 -5.26 -0.34 22.18
C ALA A 379 -5.40 0.96 22.99
N GLY A 380 -5.88 2.04 22.36
CA GLY A 380 -5.96 3.38 22.95
C GLY A 380 -7.37 3.82 23.38
N ASN A 381 -8.41 3.00 23.18
CA ASN A 381 -9.78 3.31 23.59
C ASN A 381 -10.48 2.05 24.11
N ASP A 382 -11.63 2.22 24.78
CA ASP A 382 -12.44 1.11 25.34
C ASP A 382 -13.84 1.01 24.69
N ASN A 383 -14.06 1.69 23.57
CA ASN A 383 -15.37 1.80 22.93
C ASN A 383 -15.88 0.42 22.49
N LYS A 384 -17.20 0.22 22.55
CA LYS A 384 -17.84 -1.04 22.14
C LYS A 384 -18.73 -0.82 20.93
N TYR A 385 -18.72 -1.78 20.00
CA TYR A 385 -19.44 -1.67 18.73
C TYR A 385 -20.28 -2.92 18.43
N ASP A 386 -21.43 -2.74 17.77
CA ASP A 386 -22.25 -3.84 17.25
C ASP A 386 -21.56 -4.53 16.07
N ILE A 387 -20.80 -3.78 15.28
CA ILE A 387 -20.01 -4.29 14.15
C ILE A 387 -18.58 -3.76 14.25
N ILE A 388 -17.60 -4.66 14.25
CA ILE A 388 -16.20 -4.31 13.95
C ILE A 388 -15.84 -4.92 12.60
N GLY A 389 -15.81 -4.09 11.57
CA GLY A 389 -15.41 -4.47 10.21
C GLY A 389 -13.91 -4.27 9.99
N MET A 390 -13.30 -5.16 9.22
CA MET A 390 -11.88 -5.16 8.87
C MET A 390 -11.71 -5.37 7.37
N ASP A 391 -11.33 -4.29 6.68
CA ASP A 391 -11.02 -4.22 5.24
C ASP A 391 -9.66 -3.54 5.00
N ALA A 392 -8.68 -3.82 5.86
CA ALA A 392 -7.36 -3.21 5.80
C ALA A 392 -6.42 -4.01 4.87
N TYR A 393 -6.24 -3.53 3.64
CA TYR A 393 -5.30 -4.09 2.68
C TYR A 393 -4.11 -3.16 2.43
N LYS A 394 -2.92 -3.76 2.45
CA LYS A 394 -1.72 -3.25 1.79
C LYS A 394 -1.46 -4.18 0.62
N GLN A 395 -2.08 -3.91 -0.53
CA GLN A 395 -2.17 -4.88 -1.62
C GLN A 395 -0.83 -5.55 -1.96
N PRO A 396 -0.85 -6.88 -2.23
CA PRO A 396 -1.99 -7.81 -2.14
C PRO A 396 -2.30 -8.33 -0.71
N TYR A 397 -1.64 -7.83 0.33
CA TYR A 397 -1.62 -8.43 1.67
C TYR A 397 -2.52 -7.74 2.69
N ILE A 398 -3.01 -8.49 3.68
CA ILE A 398 -3.53 -7.91 4.93
C ILE A 398 -2.32 -7.72 5.87
N PRO A 399 -2.14 -6.56 6.54
CA PRO A 399 -1.05 -6.38 7.50
C PRO A 399 -1.05 -7.47 8.56
N PHE A 400 0.10 -8.15 8.77
CA PHE A 400 0.15 -9.36 9.58
C PHE A 400 -0.39 -9.15 11.00
N HIS A 401 -0.11 -8.00 11.61
CA HIS A 401 -0.51 -7.65 12.96
C HIS A 401 -2.02 -7.45 13.16
N LEU A 402 -2.80 -7.44 12.06
CA LEU A 402 -4.27 -7.42 12.04
C LEU A 402 -4.89 -8.80 11.77
N THR A 403 -4.06 -9.85 11.67
CA THR A 403 -4.52 -11.22 11.36
C THR A 403 -4.23 -12.22 12.48
N THR A 404 -3.76 -11.73 13.63
CA THR A 404 -3.29 -12.55 14.74
C THR A 404 -4.38 -12.84 15.76
N ARG A 405 -4.20 -13.91 16.53
CA ARG A 405 -5.05 -14.23 17.68
C ARG A 405 -5.15 -13.05 18.63
N GLU A 406 -4.03 -12.43 18.99
CA GLU A 406 -3.95 -11.34 19.96
C GLU A 406 -4.73 -10.11 19.48
N PHE A 407 -4.68 -9.81 18.18
CA PHE A 407 -5.53 -8.76 17.61
C PHE A 407 -7.01 -9.13 17.66
N PHE A 408 -7.38 -10.37 17.31
CA PHE A 408 -8.78 -10.79 17.40
C PHE A 408 -9.29 -10.85 18.85
N GLU A 409 -8.46 -11.15 19.84
CA GLU A 409 -8.81 -11.03 21.27
C GLU A 409 -9.12 -9.58 21.62
N THR A 410 -8.29 -8.65 21.16
CA THR A 410 -8.53 -7.21 21.32
C THR A 410 -9.85 -6.81 20.67
N VAL A 411 -10.10 -7.23 19.43
CA VAL A 411 -11.37 -6.96 18.71
C VAL A 411 -12.56 -7.54 19.46
N ARG A 412 -12.47 -8.79 19.91
CA ARG A 412 -13.54 -9.47 20.69
C ARG A 412 -13.89 -8.66 21.93
N ASP A 413 -12.88 -8.17 22.64
CA ASP A 413 -13.08 -7.42 23.87
C ASP A 413 -13.73 -6.05 23.61
N HIS A 414 -13.68 -5.54 22.37
CA HIS A 414 -14.34 -4.31 21.92
C HIS A 414 -15.73 -4.53 21.28
N LEU A 415 -16.25 -5.76 21.27
CA LEU A 415 -17.61 -6.00 20.81
C LEU A 415 -18.63 -5.60 21.88
N ALA A 416 -19.70 -4.92 21.46
CA ALA A 416 -20.89 -4.72 22.27
C ALA A 416 -21.60 -6.07 22.53
N PRO A 417 -22.54 -6.16 23.49
CA PRO A 417 -23.41 -7.32 23.60
C PRO A 417 -24.12 -7.61 22.28
N ASN A 418 -24.03 -8.84 21.79
CA ASN A 418 -24.49 -9.26 20.46
C ASN A 418 -23.73 -8.60 19.28
N GLY A 419 -22.53 -8.11 19.52
CA GLY A 419 -21.64 -7.60 18.48
C GLY A 419 -21.01 -8.72 17.65
N VAL A 420 -20.56 -8.36 16.45
CA VAL A 420 -19.88 -9.26 15.50
C VAL A 420 -18.59 -8.63 14.96
N ALA A 421 -17.57 -9.46 14.79
CA ALA A 421 -16.36 -9.10 14.07
C ALA A 421 -16.46 -9.61 12.62
N VAL A 422 -16.10 -8.77 11.64
CA VAL A 422 -16.22 -9.11 10.22
C VAL A 422 -14.89 -8.84 9.50
N VAL A 423 -14.33 -9.85 8.85
CA VAL A 423 -13.10 -9.73 8.05
C VAL A 423 -13.44 -9.97 6.58
N ASN A 424 -13.08 -9.04 5.70
CA ASN A 424 -13.05 -9.28 4.27
C ASN A 424 -11.77 -10.01 3.88
N ALA A 425 -11.87 -11.23 3.35
CA ALA A 425 -10.74 -12.03 2.89
C ALA A 425 -10.78 -12.25 1.38
N GLY A 426 -9.69 -11.89 0.68
CA GLY A 426 -9.48 -12.23 -0.72
C GLY A 426 -9.42 -13.74 -0.95
N LYS A 427 -10.11 -14.18 -2.00
CA LYS A 427 -10.25 -15.56 -2.46
C LYS A 427 -10.25 -15.56 -4.00
N PRO A 428 -9.07 -15.56 -4.64
CA PRO A 428 -8.97 -15.60 -6.08
C PRO A 428 -9.66 -16.84 -6.66
N ASN A 429 -10.30 -16.72 -7.82
CA ASN A 429 -10.94 -17.86 -8.48
C ASN A 429 -9.87 -18.82 -9.01
N THR A 430 -10.21 -20.10 -8.98
CA THR A 430 -9.43 -21.20 -9.56
C THR A 430 -10.38 -22.16 -10.25
N ALA A 431 -9.85 -23.07 -11.07
CA ALA A 431 -10.66 -24.13 -11.69
C ALA A 431 -11.39 -25.02 -10.65
N ALA A 432 -10.93 -25.01 -9.39
CA ALA A 432 -11.48 -25.77 -8.27
C ALA A 432 -12.53 -25.01 -7.44
N GLY A 433 -13.00 -23.83 -7.88
CA GLY A 433 -14.04 -23.05 -7.19
C GLY A 433 -13.51 -22.04 -6.17
N GLY A 434 -12.25 -21.62 -6.31
CA GLY A 434 -11.60 -20.56 -5.54
C GLY A 434 -10.51 -21.07 -4.59
N ASP A 435 -9.49 -20.24 -4.34
CA ASP A 435 -8.40 -20.54 -3.41
C ASP A 435 -8.70 -19.98 -2.01
N TYR A 436 -9.06 -20.88 -1.10
CA TYR A 436 -9.45 -20.54 0.27
C TYR A 436 -8.27 -20.50 1.26
N ARG A 437 -7.00 -20.60 0.83
CA ARG A 437 -5.88 -20.67 1.80
C ARG A 437 -5.85 -19.51 2.78
N LEU A 438 -5.96 -18.27 2.29
CA LEU A 438 -6.04 -17.08 3.15
C LEU A 438 -7.29 -17.13 4.04
N VAL A 439 -8.45 -17.42 3.44
CA VAL A 439 -9.74 -17.50 4.12
C VAL A 439 -9.70 -18.52 5.27
N ASN A 440 -9.14 -19.71 5.03
CA ASN A 440 -9.09 -20.81 5.99
C ASN A 440 -8.16 -20.48 7.16
N VAL A 441 -7.01 -19.85 6.91
CA VAL A 441 -6.08 -19.47 7.99
C VAL A 441 -6.65 -18.35 8.85
N LEU A 442 -7.33 -17.37 8.25
CA LEU A 442 -8.04 -16.33 9.00
C LEU A 442 -9.19 -16.93 9.81
N ALA A 443 -10.00 -17.81 9.22
CA ALA A 443 -11.09 -18.50 9.91
C ALA A 443 -10.59 -19.37 11.07
N SER A 444 -9.49 -20.10 10.86
CA SER A 444 -8.80 -20.88 11.88
C SER A 444 -8.31 -19.99 13.04
N THR A 445 -7.69 -18.85 12.71
CA THR A 445 -7.19 -17.91 13.72
C THR A 445 -8.34 -17.27 14.50
N MET A 446 -9.40 -16.82 13.82
CA MET A 446 -10.63 -16.32 14.45
C MET A 446 -11.29 -17.39 15.34
N SER A 447 -11.32 -18.65 14.91
CA SER A 447 -11.93 -19.75 15.69
C SER A 447 -11.18 -20.07 16.99
N SER A 448 -9.95 -19.58 17.16
CA SER A 448 -9.22 -19.66 18.43
C SER A 448 -9.67 -18.63 19.47
N VAL A 449 -10.50 -17.65 19.06
CA VAL A 449 -10.96 -16.52 19.90
C VAL A 449 -12.49 -16.45 19.98
N PHE A 450 -13.19 -16.68 18.87
CA PHE A 450 -14.64 -16.59 18.74
C PHE A 450 -15.28 -17.99 18.84
N ALA A 451 -16.42 -18.09 19.53
CA ALA A 451 -17.15 -19.35 19.70
C ALA A 451 -17.69 -19.90 18.38
N HIS A 452 -18.12 -19.00 17.48
CA HIS A 452 -18.55 -19.35 16.13
C HIS A 452 -17.87 -18.47 15.10
N VAL A 453 -17.49 -19.08 13.97
CA VAL A 453 -17.03 -18.38 12.77
C VAL A 453 -17.91 -18.81 11.61
N TYR A 454 -18.54 -17.85 10.95
CA TYR A 454 -19.33 -18.04 9.75
C TYR A 454 -18.61 -17.46 8.53
N MET A 455 -18.95 -17.97 7.35
CA MET A 455 -18.39 -17.57 6.07
C MET A 455 -19.52 -17.22 5.12
N ILE A 456 -19.38 -16.12 4.39
CA ILE A 456 -20.25 -15.75 3.27
C ILE A 456 -19.38 -15.54 2.04
N ASP A 457 -19.49 -16.42 1.05
CA ASP A 457 -18.86 -16.21 -0.25
C ASP A 457 -19.64 -15.14 -1.03
N VAL A 458 -18.96 -14.03 -1.37
CA VAL A 458 -19.59 -12.91 -2.08
C VAL A 458 -19.88 -13.32 -3.54
N PRO A 459 -21.14 -13.26 -4.02
CA PRO A 459 -21.49 -13.68 -5.37
C PRO A 459 -20.72 -12.93 -6.46
N ASN A 460 -20.24 -13.66 -7.47
CA ASN A 460 -19.50 -13.11 -8.62
C ASN A 460 -18.27 -12.26 -8.24
N ASN A 461 -17.70 -12.49 -7.06
CA ASN A 461 -16.57 -11.74 -6.54
C ASN A 461 -15.46 -12.67 -6.04
N PHE A 462 -14.30 -12.10 -5.75
CA PHE A 462 -13.11 -12.82 -5.28
C PHE A 462 -12.95 -12.66 -3.76
N ASN A 463 -14.05 -12.59 -3.02
CA ASN A 463 -14.03 -12.28 -1.59
C ASN A 463 -14.93 -13.24 -0.81
N THR A 464 -14.49 -13.56 0.40
CA THR A 464 -15.27 -14.27 1.40
C THR A 464 -15.29 -13.42 2.66
N MET A 465 -16.47 -13.15 3.20
CA MET A 465 -16.64 -12.46 4.47
C MET A 465 -16.58 -13.49 5.59
N LEU A 466 -15.70 -13.28 6.56
CA LEU A 466 -15.60 -14.09 7.77
C LEU A 466 -16.26 -13.35 8.94
N ILE A 467 -17.19 -14.00 9.63
CA ILE A 467 -17.97 -13.40 10.72
C ILE A 467 -17.66 -14.15 12.02
N GLY A 468 -16.96 -13.49 12.94
CA GLY A 468 -16.65 -13.99 14.27
C GLY A 468 -17.69 -13.57 15.29
N ILE A 469 -18.22 -14.54 16.03
CA ILE A 469 -19.23 -14.32 17.08
C ILE A 469 -18.70 -14.85 18.41
N PRO A 470 -18.59 -14.00 19.46
CA PRO A 470 -18.00 -14.39 20.73
C PRO A 470 -18.88 -15.35 21.54
N GLY A 471 -20.20 -15.18 21.48
CA GLY A 471 -21.17 -15.98 22.23
C GLY A 471 -21.75 -17.14 21.43
N ASP A 472 -22.44 -18.04 22.12
CA ASP A 472 -23.19 -19.11 21.48
C ASP A 472 -24.51 -18.57 20.87
N VAL A 473 -24.72 -18.83 19.59
CA VAL A 473 -25.94 -18.45 18.85
C VAL A 473 -26.73 -19.66 18.36
N GLY A 474 -26.32 -20.88 18.72
CA GLY A 474 -26.91 -22.10 18.17
C GLY A 474 -26.65 -22.22 16.66
N ASP A 475 -27.70 -22.43 15.87
CA ASP A 475 -27.60 -22.45 14.40
C ASP A 475 -27.73 -21.03 13.84
N GLY A 476 -26.59 -20.35 13.71
CA GLY A 476 -26.55 -18.98 13.20
C GLY A 476 -27.04 -18.83 11.76
N VAL A 477 -26.94 -19.87 10.92
CA VAL A 477 -27.47 -19.81 9.54
C VAL A 477 -28.98 -19.86 9.56
N ALA A 478 -29.58 -20.73 10.38
CA ALA A 478 -31.03 -20.75 10.58
C ALA A 478 -31.54 -19.43 11.19
N ASN A 479 -30.81 -18.83 12.13
CA ASN A 479 -31.13 -17.51 12.68
C ASN A 479 -31.10 -16.43 11.59
N PHE A 480 -30.12 -16.47 10.70
CA PHE A 480 -30.00 -15.53 9.58
C PHE A 480 -31.19 -15.63 8.63
N GLU A 481 -31.60 -16.84 8.26
CA GLU A 481 -32.80 -17.09 7.44
C GLU A 481 -34.09 -16.64 8.15
N ALA A 482 -34.20 -16.85 9.46
CA ALA A 482 -35.35 -16.41 10.25
C ALA A 482 -35.42 -14.87 10.34
N ASN A 483 -34.29 -14.20 10.57
CA ASN A 483 -34.24 -12.73 10.60
C ASN A 483 -34.61 -12.14 9.23
N LEU A 484 -34.14 -12.74 8.13
CA LEU A 484 -34.50 -12.32 6.76
C LEU A 484 -36.03 -12.31 6.55
N ALA A 485 -36.76 -13.25 7.16
CA ALA A 485 -38.22 -13.28 7.06
C ALA A 485 -38.91 -12.09 7.76
N THR A 486 -38.22 -11.43 8.71
CA THR A 486 -38.77 -10.31 9.50
C THR A 486 -38.33 -8.94 9.00
N ILE A 487 -37.16 -8.84 8.35
CA ILE A 487 -36.59 -7.59 7.86
C ILE A 487 -37.43 -7.01 6.71
N GLN A 488 -37.84 -5.76 6.90
CA GLN A 488 -38.64 -5.01 5.93
C GLN A 488 -37.82 -4.03 5.09
N ASP A 489 -36.61 -3.66 5.52
CA ASP A 489 -35.75 -2.76 4.75
C ASP A 489 -35.34 -3.43 3.42
N PRO A 490 -35.68 -2.84 2.26
CA PRO A 490 -35.45 -3.49 0.96
C PRO A 490 -33.97 -3.61 0.63
N THR A 491 -33.13 -2.67 1.08
CA THR A 491 -31.69 -2.67 0.81
C THR A 491 -31.02 -3.82 1.54
N LEU A 492 -31.27 -3.94 2.84
CA LEU A 492 -30.74 -4.98 3.69
C LEU A 492 -31.25 -6.36 3.27
N ARG A 493 -32.56 -6.47 3.00
CA ARG A 493 -33.17 -7.71 2.50
C ARG A 493 -32.51 -8.18 1.21
N TYR A 494 -32.27 -7.28 0.25
CA TYR A 494 -31.59 -7.62 -1.00
C TYR A 494 -30.20 -8.23 -0.75
N VAL A 495 -29.39 -7.61 0.10
CA VAL A 495 -28.03 -8.12 0.41
C VAL A 495 -28.09 -9.48 1.13
N MET A 496 -29.04 -9.66 2.05
CA MET A 496 -29.23 -10.96 2.72
C MET A 496 -29.67 -12.06 1.76
N GLU A 497 -30.54 -11.74 0.80
CA GLU A 497 -30.93 -12.68 -0.27
C GLU A 497 -29.72 -13.04 -1.16
N GLN A 498 -28.86 -12.06 -1.48
CA GLN A 498 -27.60 -12.31 -2.20
C GLN A 498 -26.66 -13.24 -1.40
N ALA A 499 -26.59 -13.09 -0.08
CA ALA A 499 -25.78 -13.95 0.78
C ALA A 499 -26.25 -15.42 0.79
N LEU A 500 -27.54 -15.66 0.56
CA LEU A 500 -28.11 -17.01 0.45
C LEU A 500 -28.09 -17.55 -0.99
N ALA A 501 -28.00 -16.68 -1.99
CA ALA A 501 -28.02 -17.05 -3.39
C ALA A 501 -26.74 -17.83 -3.79
N SER A 502 -26.91 -19.11 -4.17
CA SER A 502 -25.79 -19.94 -4.61
C SER A 502 -25.65 -19.97 -6.14
N ASN A 503 -24.43 -19.75 -6.63
CA ASN A 503 -24.02 -20.07 -8.00
C ASN A 503 -23.09 -21.30 -8.08
N SER A 504 -22.93 -22.06 -6.97
CA SER A 504 -21.96 -23.17 -6.89
C SER A 504 -22.50 -24.39 -6.12
N SER A 505 -21.74 -25.49 -6.13
CA SER A 505 -22.06 -26.71 -5.37
C SER A 505 -21.91 -26.56 -3.84
N LYS A 506 -21.26 -25.49 -3.36
CA LYS A 506 -21.14 -25.16 -1.93
C LYS A 506 -22.21 -24.16 -1.51
N LYS A 507 -22.72 -24.29 -0.28
CA LYS A 507 -23.59 -23.28 0.33
C LYS A 507 -22.78 -21.98 0.53
N PRO A 508 -23.25 -20.83 0.01
CA PRO A 508 -22.52 -19.56 0.06
C PRO A 508 -22.35 -19.07 1.50
N ILE A 509 -23.40 -19.18 2.30
CA ILE A 509 -23.38 -19.03 3.75
C ILE A 509 -23.13 -20.37 4.44
N ARG A 510 -22.20 -20.42 5.40
CA ARG A 510 -21.91 -21.62 6.19
C ARG A 510 -21.13 -21.30 7.46
N ARG A 511 -21.17 -22.22 8.43
CA ARG A 511 -20.23 -22.24 9.54
C ARG A 511 -18.88 -22.80 9.09
N TRP A 512 -17.78 -22.25 9.60
CA TRP A 512 -16.46 -22.84 9.46
C TRP A 512 -16.41 -24.21 10.16
N ASP A 513 -16.01 -25.24 9.42
CA ASP A 513 -16.03 -26.64 9.86
C ASP A 513 -14.66 -27.15 10.33
N GLY A 514 -13.62 -26.30 10.28
CA GLY A 514 -12.24 -26.67 10.63
C GLY A 514 -11.52 -27.48 9.56
N VAL A 515 -12.04 -27.56 8.33
CA VAL A 515 -11.43 -28.31 7.23
C VAL A 515 -10.55 -27.37 6.39
N GLY A 516 -9.24 -27.44 6.56
CA GLY A 516 -8.28 -26.65 5.79
C GLY A 516 -6.92 -26.48 6.49
N GLU A 517 -6.20 -25.41 6.14
CA GLU A 517 -4.95 -25.02 6.81
C GLU A 517 -5.26 -24.48 8.21
N ASN A 518 -5.24 -25.38 9.21
CA ASN A 518 -5.60 -25.10 10.61
C ASN A 518 -4.49 -24.40 11.41
N ARG A 519 -3.68 -23.58 10.75
CA ARG A 519 -2.67 -22.79 11.42
C ARG A 519 -3.36 -21.61 12.10
N VAL A 520 -2.94 -21.30 13.31
CA VAL A 520 -3.34 -20.07 14.01
C VAL A 520 -2.20 -19.08 13.90
N PHE A 521 -2.49 -17.88 13.40
CA PHE A 521 -1.54 -16.78 13.39
C PHE A 521 -1.46 -16.13 14.77
N THR A 522 -0.23 -15.83 15.17
CA THR A 522 0.10 -15.15 16.42
C THR A 522 1.02 -13.99 16.10
N ASP A 523 1.18 -13.04 17.02
CA ASP A 523 2.10 -11.92 16.84
C ASP A 523 3.55 -12.34 16.53
N ASP A 524 3.99 -13.49 17.06
CA ASP A 524 5.32 -14.05 16.78
C ASP A 524 5.40 -14.69 15.39
N LEU A 525 4.29 -15.22 14.88
CA LEU A 525 4.29 -16.02 13.66
C LEU A 525 2.98 -15.92 12.87
N ALA A 526 2.96 -14.96 11.95
CA ALA A 526 1.86 -14.73 11.00
C ALA A 526 2.40 -14.50 9.57
N PRO A 527 2.82 -15.56 8.85
CA PRO A 527 3.40 -15.43 7.51
C PRO A 527 2.32 -15.20 6.43
N VAL A 528 1.57 -14.11 6.55
CA VAL A 528 0.50 -13.72 5.62
C VAL A 528 1.02 -13.62 4.19
N GLU A 529 2.19 -13.00 4.01
CA GLU A 529 2.82 -12.82 2.71
C GLU A 529 3.13 -14.16 2.05
N SER A 530 3.67 -15.13 2.79
CA SER A 530 3.94 -16.47 2.26
C SER A 530 2.68 -17.23 1.84
N VAL A 531 1.56 -17.05 2.56
CA VAL A 531 0.28 -17.63 2.15
C VAL A 531 -0.15 -17.03 0.81
N ILE A 532 -0.13 -15.71 0.69
CA ILE A 532 -0.59 -14.99 -0.51
C ILE A 532 0.35 -15.22 -1.70
N ASP A 533 1.67 -15.23 -1.50
CA ASP A 533 2.65 -15.51 -2.55
C ASP A 533 2.45 -16.91 -3.14
N ARG A 534 2.12 -17.92 -2.31
CA ARG A 534 1.78 -19.27 -2.79
C ARG A 534 0.44 -19.31 -3.54
N ILE A 535 -0.49 -18.40 -3.26
CA ILE A 535 -1.74 -18.23 -4.03
C ILE A 535 -1.39 -17.68 -5.41
N ILE A 536 -0.63 -16.59 -5.48
CA ILE A 536 -0.22 -15.95 -6.73
C ILE A 536 0.57 -16.92 -7.61
N LEU A 537 1.58 -17.62 -7.06
CA LEU A 537 2.38 -18.60 -7.81
C LEU A 537 1.53 -19.75 -8.37
N GLY A 538 0.55 -20.23 -7.60
CA GLY A 538 -0.37 -21.27 -8.05
C GLY A 538 -1.20 -20.84 -9.26
N GLN A 539 -1.62 -19.58 -9.32
CA GLN A 539 -2.38 -19.06 -10.47
C GLN A 539 -1.52 -18.96 -11.73
N VAL A 540 -0.26 -18.52 -11.59
CA VAL A 540 0.71 -18.44 -12.69
C VAL A 540 0.98 -19.83 -13.30
N ASP A 541 1.11 -20.87 -12.47
CA ASP A 541 1.32 -22.25 -12.93
C ASP A 541 0.06 -22.84 -13.58
N GLU A 542 -1.13 -22.41 -13.18
CA GLU A 542 -2.42 -22.80 -13.78
C GLU A 542 -2.74 -22.03 -15.09
N GLY A 543 -1.90 -21.07 -15.50
CA GLY A 543 -2.12 -20.26 -16.71
C GLY A 543 -3.29 -19.29 -16.60
N GLN A 544 -3.74 -18.97 -15.38
CA GLN A 544 -4.75 -17.95 -15.08
C GLN A 544 -4.08 -16.63 -14.75
#